data_AF-B9RTV0-F1
#
_entry.id   AF-B9RTV0-F1
#
_cell.length_a   1.000
_cell.length_b   1.000
_cell.length_c   1.000
_cell.angle_alpha   90.00
_cell.angle_beta   90.00
_cell.angle_gamma   90.00
#
_symmetry.space_group_name_H-M   'P 1'
#
loop_
_entity.id
_entity.type
_entity.pdbx_description
1 polymer ?
#
loop_
_entity_poly.entity_id
_entity_poly.type
_entity_poly.pdbx_seq_one_letter_code
_entity_poly.pdbx_strand_id
1 'polypeptide(L)'
;MAGLGRRNISLPAYFSSALGFPKQFAVCLSSSTKSNGVMFFGAGPYSIIPNDLLIYTPLILNSPVYKFIGESAADYYIGVKSIRVICCPLINLETEKP
;
A
#
# COMPACT_ATOMS: atom_id res chain seq x y z
N MET A 1 16.43 8.73 -1.73
CA MET A 1 15.03 8.23 -1.81
C MET A 1 14.77 7.34 -0.60
N ALA A 2 13.55 7.34 -0.05
CA ALA A 2 13.16 6.44 1.03
C ALA A 2 12.30 5.30 0.47
N GLY A 3 12.78 4.05 0.56
CA GLY A 3 12.09 2.88 0.03
C GLY A 3 11.08 2.31 1.02
N LEU A 4 9.81 2.26 0.63
CA LEU A 4 8.71 1.75 1.46
C LEU A 4 8.22 0.36 1.04
N GLY A 5 8.91 -0.32 0.13
CA GLY A 5 8.48 -1.61 -0.42
C GLY A 5 8.43 -2.75 0.61
N ARG A 6 7.97 -3.91 0.17
CA ARG A 6 7.78 -5.11 1.00
C ARG A 6 9.06 -5.90 1.31
N ARG A 7 10.23 -5.38 0.95
CA ARG A 7 11.53 -6.03 1.18
C ARG A 7 12.00 -5.80 2.63
N ASN A 8 12.79 -6.71 3.17
CA ASN A 8 13.26 -6.62 4.57
C ASN A 8 14.24 -5.48 4.83
N ILE A 9 14.81 -4.89 3.79
CA ILE A 9 15.68 -3.70 3.85
C ILE A 9 14.91 -2.38 3.68
N SER A 10 13.58 -2.43 3.55
CA SER A 10 12.77 -1.21 3.43
C SER A 10 12.66 -0.47 4.75
N LEU A 11 12.37 0.83 4.69
CA LEU A 11 12.25 1.68 5.87
C LEU A 11 11.19 1.15 6.87
N PRO A 12 9.99 0.70 6.45
CA PRO A 12 9.02 0.09 7.36
C PRO A 12 9.53 -1.21 7.99
N ALA A 13 10.25 -2.06 7.24
CA ALA A 13 10.79 -3.31 7.75
C ALA A 13 11.91 -3.06 8.77
N TYR A 14 12.80 -2.11 8.46
CA TYR A 14 13.90 -1.73 9.32
C TYR A 14 13.42 -1.19 10.67
N PHE A 15 12.47 -0.25 10.67
CA PHE A 15 11.93 0.29 11.93
C PHE A 15 11.11 -0.73 12.71
N SER A 16 10.32 -1.56 12.04
CA SER A 16 9.60 -2.66 12.70
C SER A 16 10.56 -3.61 13.42
N SER A 17 11.68 -3.97 12.78
CA SER A 17 12.72 -4.82 13.38
C SER A 17 13.46 -4.12 14.53
N ALA A 18 13.79 -2.83 14.38
CA ALA A 18 14.58 -2.09 15.35
C ALA A 18 13.79 -1.67 16.60
N LEU A 19 12.49 -1.38 16.44
CA LEU A 19 11.63 -0.80 17.48
C LEU A 19 10.56 -1.78 17.99
N GLY A 20 10.46 -2.99 17.41
CA GLY A 20 9.62 -4.07 17.92
C GLY A 20 8.12 -3.92 17.67
N PHE A 21 7.71 -3.00 16.78
CA PHE A 21 6.30 -2.81 16.40
C PHE A 21 5.93 -3.59 15.13
N PRO A 22 4.62 -3.80 14.84
CA PRO A 22 4.18 -4.49 13.64
C PRO A 22 4.69 -3.82 12.35
N LYS A 23 5.09 -4.62 11.35
CA LYS A 23 5.53 -4.13 10.02
C LYS A 23 4.36 -3.55 9.22
N GLN A 24 3.91 -2.38 9.64
CA GLN A 24 2.79 -1.61 9.11
C GLN A 24 3.21 -0.13 9.04
N PHE A 25 2.61 0.60 8.12
CA PHE A 25 2.78 2.05 8.04
C PHE A 25 1.52 2.68 7.46
N ALA A 26 1.30 3.95 7.76
CA ALA A 26 0.25 4.76 7.17
C ALA A 26 0.86 6.02 6.54
N VAL A 27 0.27 6.46 5.44
CA VAL A 27 0.70 7.66 4.72
C VAL A 27 -0.48 8.58 4.48
N CYS A 28 -0.29 9.87 4.75
CA CYS A 28 -1.22 10.93 4.40
C CYS A 28 -0.43 11.99 3.63
N LEU A 29 -0.61 12.02 2.32
CA LEU A 29 0.09 12.96 1.44
C LEU A 29 -0.69 14.28 1.38
N SER A 30 0.02 15.40 1.56
CA SER A 30 -0.53 16.73 1.33
C SER A 30 -0.63 17.01 -0.18
N SER A 31 -1.78 17.51 -0.64
CA SER A 31 -1.94 18.02 -2.01
C SER A 31 -1.29 19.40 -2.21
N SER A 32 -1.01 20.11 -1.12
CA SER A 32 -0.37 21.42 -1.12
C SER A 32 1.14 21.27 -0.97
N THR A 33 1.88 22.02 -1.79
CA THR A 33 3.34 22.13 -1.71
C THR A 33 3.83 22.99 -0.56
N LYS A 34 2.92 23.63 0.18
CA LYS A 34 3.22 24.53 1.31
C LYS A 34 2.92 23.91 2.68
N SER A 35 2.35 22.71 2.71
CA SER A 35 1.97 22.00 3.93
C SER A 35 2.54 20.59 3.94
N ASN A 36 2.94 20.13 5.13
CA ASN A 36 3.52 18.81 5.30
C ASN A 36 2.44 17.74 5.31
N GLY A 37 2.68 16.64 4.58
CA GLY A 37 2.02 15.37 4.85
C GLY A 37 2.68 14.66 6.04
N VAL A 38 2.19 13.48 6.38
CA VAL A 38 2.72 12.67 7.48
C VAL A 38 2.81 11.20 7.12
N MET A 39 3.74 10.51 7.79
CA MET A 39 3.93 9.08 7.69
C MET A 39 4.08 8.49 9.10
N PHE A 40 3.35 7.43 9.38
CA PHE A 40 3.39 6.72 10.66
C PHE A 40 3.95 5.32 10.42
N PHE A 41 4.80 4.83 11.32
CA PHE A 41 5.30 3.46 11.32
C PHE A 41 4.78 2.72 12.55
N GLY A 42 4.34 1.49 12.36
CA GLY A 42 3.63 0.72 13.37
C GLY A 42 2.11 0.75 13.18
N ALA A 43 1.42 0.07 14.09
CA ALA A 43 -0.04 0.08 14.13
C ALA A 43 -0.55 1.37 14.79
N GLY A 44 -1.78 1.78 14.43
CA GLY A 44 -2.43 2.97 14.97
C GLY A 44 -2.62 2.96 16.50
N PRO A 45 -3.20 4.03 17.06
CA PRO A 45 -4.06 5.00 16.40
C PRO A 45 -3.33 6.12 15.63
N TYR A 46 -3.89 6.51 14.48
CA TYR A 46 -3.37 7.63 13.68
C TYR A 46 -4.12 8.92 14.01
N SER A 47 -3.46 9.93 14.58
CA SER A 47 -4.12 11.14 15.10
C SER A 47 -4.86 11.99 14.06
N ILE A 48 -4.66 11.73 12.77
CA ILE A 48 -5.28 12.45 11.65
C ILE A 48 -6.56 11.80 11.10
N ILE A 49 -6.81 10.53 11.42
CA ILE A 49 -7.97 9.80 10.90
C ILE A 49 -8.48 8.85 11.99
N PRO A 50 -9.75 8.90 12.39
CA PRO A 50 -10.32 7.84 13.22
C PRO A 50 -10.09 6.48 12.55
N ASN A 51 -9.50 5.53 13.27
CA ASN A 51 -9.16 4.21 12.71
C ASN A 51 -10.39 3.50 12.11
N ASP A 52 -11.57 3.81 12.61
CA ASP A 52 -12.86 3.21 12.22
C ASP A 52 -13.34 3.64 10.82
N LEU A 53 -12.67 4.62 10.18
CA LEU A 53 -13.00 5.09 8.84
C LEU A 53 -12.19 4.40 7.72
N LEU A 54 -11.27 3.50 8.06
CA LEU A 54 -10.46 2.80 7.07
C LEU A 54 -11.26 1.70 6.37
N ILE A 55 -11.31 1.79 5.03
CA ILE A 55 -11.89 0.74 4.17
C ILE A 55 -10.74 -0.14 3.67
N TYR A 56 -10.81 -1.44 3.95
CA TYR A 56 -9.74 -2.38 3.65
C TYR A 56 -9.98 -3.18 2.39
N THR A 57 -8.90 -3.51 1.69
CA THR A 57 -8.86 -4.46 0.58
C THR A 57 -7.64 -5.37 0.75
N PRO A 58 -7.71 -6.65 0.34
CA PRO A 58 -6.56 -7.56 0.41
C PRO A 58 -5.36 -7.05 -0.38
N LEU A 59 -4.18 -7.19 0.22
CA LEU A 59 -2.90 -6.93 -0.46
C LEU A 59 -2.47 -8.16 -1.26
N ILE A 60 -2.21 -7.98 -2.55
CA ILE A 60 -1.81 -9.06 -3.46
C ILE A 60 -0.28 -9.21 -3.43
N LEU A 61 0.19 -10.41 -3.08
CA LEU A 61 1.62 -10.68 -2.87
C LEU A 61 2.36 -11.13 -4.14
N ASN A 62 1.65 -11.81 -5.06
CA ASN A 62 2.23 -12.46 -6.23
C ASN A 62 1.84 -11.69 -7.50
N SER A 63 2.60 -10.65 -7.80
CA SER A 63 2.46 -9.90 -9.06
C SER A 63 3.16 -10.63 -10.21
N PRO A 64 2.60 -10.65 -11.44
CA PRO A 64 3.11 -11.43 -12.56
C PRO A 64 4.45 -10.96 -13.15
N VAL A 65 5.02 -9.85 -12.68
CA VAL A 65 6.13 -9.17 -13.38
C VAL A 65 7.45 -9.97 -13.35
N TYR A 66 7.70 -10.80 -12.32
CA TYR A 66 8.97 -11.55 -12.21
C TYR A 66 8.81 -12.98 -11.67
N LYS A 67 8.02 -13.83 -12.34
CA LYS A 67 7.98 -15.28 -12.02
C LYS A 67 9.33 -15.98 -12.24
N PHE A 68 10.26 -15.39 -12.99
CA PHE A 68 11.51 -16.03 -13.42
C PHE A 68 12.61 -16.11 -12.36
N ILE A 69 12.57 -15.31 -11.29
CA ILE A 69 13.65 -15.25 -10.28
C ILE A 69 13.19 -15.80 -8.91
N GLY A 70 11.93 -16.22 -8.79
CA GLY A 70 11.38 -16.69 -7.50
C GLY A 70 11.27 -15.58 -6.44
N GLU A 71 11.51 -14.32 -6.82
CA GLU A 71 11.40 -13.18 -5.94
C GLU A 71 10.00 -12.57 -5.97
N SER A 72 9.40 -12.39 -4.78
CA SER A 72 8.14 -11.65 -4.65
C SER A 72 8.36 -10.17 -5.00
N ALA A 73 7.40 -9.56 -5.70
CA ALA A 73 7.44 -8.15 -6.03
C ALA A 73 7.58 -7.28 -4.76
N ALA A 74 8.37 -6.21 -4.83
CA ALA A 74 8.53 -5.29 -3.71
C ALA A 74 7.33 -4.32 -3.57
N ASP A 75 6.49 -4.20 -4.59
CA ASP A 75 5.41 -3.23 -4.67
C ASP A 75 4.12 -3.71 -3.97
N TYR A 76 3.20 -2.77 -3.76
CA TYR A 76 1.88 -3.00 -3.17
C TYR A 76 0.83 -3.05 -4.27
N TYR A 77 0.11 -4.18 -4.37
CA TYR A 77 -0.96 -4.38 -5.36
C TYR A 77 -2.29 -4.63 -4.68
N ILE A 78 -3.36 -4.08 -5.25
CA ILE A 78 -4.75 -4.28 -4.80
C ILE A 78 -5.60 -4.82 -5.96
N GLY A 79 -6.60 -5.63 -5.65
CA GLY A 79 -7.46 -6.28 -6.66
C GLY A 79 -8.64 -5.42 -7.09
N VAL A 80 -8.43 -4.47 -8.00
CA VAL A 80 -9.52 -3.65 -8.56
C VAL A 80 -10.29 -4.45 -9.60
N LYS A 81 -11.62 -4.53 -9.46
CA LYS A 81 -12.50 -5.28 -10.38
C LYS A 81 -13.10 -4.44 -11.50
N SER A 82 -13.39 -3.17 -11.22
CA SER A 82 -14.04 -2.29 -12.19
C SER A 82 -13.73 -0.83 -11.90
N ILE A 83 -13.69 -0.01 -12.94
CA ILE A 83 -13.61 1.45 -12.83
C ILE A 83 -14.94 2.04 -13.29
N ARG A 84 -15.55 2.89 -12.45
CA ARG A 84 -16.79 3.59 -12.75
C ARG A 84 -16.47 5.07 -12.99
N VAL A 85 -16.90 5.59 -14.14
CA VAL A 85 -16.87 7.02 -14.45
C VAL A 85 -18.31 7.48 -14.55
N ILE A 86 -18.70 8.54 -13.84
CA ILE A 86 -20.10 8.99 -13.70
C ILE A 86 -20.83 9.11 -15.06
N CYS A 87 -20.10 9.47 -16.12
CA CYS A 87 -20.66 9.69 -17.46
C CYS A 87 -20.62 8.46 -18.38
N CYS A 88 -19.81 7.44 -18.09
CA CYS A 88 -19.51 6.36 -19.05
C CYS A 88 -19.48 4.97 -18.40
N PRO A 89 -19.69 3.90 -19.20
CA PRO A 89 -19.99 2.55 -18.70
C PRO A 89 -18.91 1.97 -17.78
N LEU A 90 -19.33 1.01 -16.96
CA LEU A 90 -18.44 0.21 -16.12
C LEU A 90 -17.41 -0.52 -16.98
N ILE A 91 -16.13 -0.20 -16.78
CA ILE A 91 -15.04 -0.94 -17.39
C ILE A 91 -14.70 -2.08 -16.44
N ASN A 92 -15.05 -3.31 -16.83
CA ASN A 92 -14.66 -4.50 -16.10
C ASN A 92 -13.18 -4.79 -16.38
N LEU A 93 -12.42 -4.93 -15.30
CA LEU A 93 -11.04 -5.38 -15.35
C LEU A 93 -11.10 -6.89 -15.09
N GLU A 94 -11.39 -7.66 -16.14
CA GLU A 94 -11.27 -9.12 -16.05
C GLU A 94 -9.79 -9.44 -15.82
N THR A 95 -9.50 -10.00 -14.65
CA THR A 95 -8.22 -10.66 -14.43
C THR A 95 -8.24 -11.92 -15.27
N GLU A 96 -7.45 -11.97 -16.34
CA GLU A 96 -7.13 -13.23 -17.00
C GLU A 96 -6.67 -14.20 -15.90
N LYS A 97 -7.44 -15.27 -15.72
CA LYS A 97 -7.10 -16.32 -14.76
C LYS A 97 -5.75 -16.92 -15.22
N PRO A 98 -4.78 -17.13 -14.32
CA PRO A 98 -3.52 -17.75 -14.71
C PRO A 98 -3.72 -19.19 -15.21
#